data_AF-A0A3M1FN18-F1
#
_entry.id   AF-A0A3M1FN18-F1
#
_cell.length_a   1.000
_cell.length_b   1.000
_cell.length_c   1.000
_cell.angle_alpha   90.00
_cell.angle_beta   90.00
_cell.angle_gamma   90.00
#
_symmetry.space_group_name_H-M   'P 1'
#
loop_
_entity.id
_entity.type
_entity.pdbx_description
1 polymer ?
#
loop_
_entity_poly.entity_id
_entity_poly.type
_entity_poly.pdbx_seq_one_letter_code
_entity_poly.pdbx_strand_id
1 'polypeptide(L)'
;MGFSEEDARQTYQDLRRPDILLSYRQMRVFVGAAHFQFVAPKHVLKKVLPLPMKRAMGDERLLDRRINEMGYLRLCLTRKFVQHMGNVPPIDLWERHKGTTLSFDAGDVSDWLYRLIEFPVVKKPLMFLYRQIFRLYYQQKR
;
A
#
# COMPACT_ATOMS: atom_id res chain seq x y z
N MET A 1 6.08 -7.66 4.14
CA MET A 1 4.97 -7.48 3.17
C MET A 1 5.48 -7.89 1.81
N GLY A 2 5.31 -9.16 1.45
CA GLY A 2 5.74 -9.70 0.16
C GLY A 2 4.66 -10.67 -0.27
N PHE A 3 3.78 -10.21 -1.16
CA PHE A 3 2.91 -11.14 -1.88
C PHE A 3 3.78 -11.90 -2.87
N SER A 4 3.52 -13.19 -3.06
CA SER A 4 4.11 -13.91 -4.20
C SER A 4 3.63 -13.28 -5.51
N GLU A 5 4.37 -13.44 -6.59
CA GLU A 5 3.91 -12.96 -7.91
C GLU A 5 2.60 -13.65 -8.30
N GLU A 6 2.41 -14.92 -7.94
CA GLU A 6 1.15 -15.62 -8.14
C GLU A 6 -0.01 -14.97 -7.37
N ASP A 7 0.17 -14.63 -6.09
CA ASP A 7 -0.87 -13.98 -5.28
C ASP A 7 -1.21 -12.59 -5.81
N ALA A 8 -0.18 -11.83 -6.23
CA ALA A 8 -0.38 -10.53 -6.86
C ALA A 8 -1.19 -10.66 -8.15
N ARG A 9 -0.83 -11.64 -9.00
CA ARG A 9 -1.50 -11.90 -10.27
C ARG A 9 -2.94 -12.36 -10.09
N GLN A 10 -3.20 -13.28 -9.16
CA GLN A 10 -4.57 -13.68 -8.81
C GLN A 10 -5.38 -12.49 -8.29
N THR A 11 -4.79 -11.66 -7.42
CA THR A 11 -5.45 -10.45 -6.94
C THR A 11 -5.84 -9.53 -8.09
N TYR A 12 -4.94 -9.30 -9.07
CA TYR A 12 -5.24 -8.50 -10.26
C TYR A 12 -6.32 -9.13 -11.16
N GLN A 13 -6.38 -10.45 -11.26
CA GLN A 13 -7.39 -11.17 -12.04
C GLN A 13 -8.77 -11.19 -11.36
N ASP A 14 -8.79 -11.27 -10.03
CA ASP A 14 -9.99 -11.29 -9.19
C ASP A 14 -10.55 -9.89 -8.90
N LEU A 15 -9.93 -8.83 -9.43
CA LEU A 15 -10.41 -7.45 -9.25
C LEU A 15 -11.82 -7.32 -9.83
N ARG A 16 -12.82 -7.32 -8.93
CA ARG A 16 -14.23 -6.98 -9.23
C ARG A 16 -14.40 -5.56 -9.81
N ARG A 17 -13.34 -4.75 -9.85
CA ARG A 17 -13.32 -3.41 -10.43
C ARG A 17 -12.16 -3.29 -11.41
N PRO A 18 -12.42 -3.11 -12.71
CA PRO A 18 -11.36 -2.90 -13.68
C PRO A 18 -10.67 -1.56 -13.42
N ASP A 19 -9.36 -1.53 -13.66
CA ASP A 19 -8.61 -0.27 -13.70
C ASP A 19 -9.09 0.59 -14.87
N ILE A 20 -9.36 1.87 -14.61
CA ILE A 20 -9.86 2.79 -15.63
C ILE A 20 -8.66 3.51 -16.27
N LEU A 21 -8.46 3.27 -17.56
CA LEU A 21 -7.46 3.96 -18.37
C LEU A 21 -8.14 5.07 -19.20
N LEU A 22 -7.75 6.32 -18.96
CA LEU A 22 -8.17 7.47 -19.75
C LEU A 22 -7.15 7.72 -20.86
N SER A 23 -7.68 7.98 -22.07
CA SER A 23 -6.88 8.42 -23.22
C SER A 23 -7.29 9.83 -23.58
N TYR A 24 -6.32 10.75 -23.60
CA TYR A 24 -6.53 12.13 -24.03
C TYR A 24 -5.37 12.56 -24.93
N ARG A 25 -5.68 12.90 -26.18
CA ARG A 25 -4.68 13.14 -27.23
C ARG A 25 -3.73 11.94 -27.35
N GLN A 26 -2.42 12.17 -27.23
CA GLN A 26 -1.38 11.14 -27.27
C GLN A 26 -1.00 10.62 -25.87
N MET A 27 -1.75 10.98 -24.82
CA MET A 27 -1.45 10.57 -23.44
C MET A 27 -2.45 9.54 -22.92
N ARG A 28 -1.92 8.55 -22.21
CA ARG A 28 -2.69 7.52 -21.50
C ARG A 28 -2.35 7.55 -20.02
N VAL A 29 -3.38 7.60 -19.18
CA VAL A 29 -3.27 7.75 -17.73
C VAL A 29 -4.30 6.89 -17.01
N PHE A 30 -3.93 6.31 -15.87
CA PHE A 30 -4.85 5.57 -15.02
C PHE A 30 -5.58 6.49 -14.05
N VAL A 31 -6.86 6.20 -13.81
CA VAL A 31 -7.67 6.87 -12.78
C VAL A 31 -7.35 6.25 -11.43
N GLY A 32 -6.80 7.07 -10.55
CA GLY A 32 -6.25 6.60 -9.29
C GLY A 32 -4.74 6.43 -9.41
N ALA A 33 -4.06 6.77 -8.33
CA ALA A 33 -2.61 6.72 -8.26
C ALA A 33 -2.18 6.14 -6.92
N ALA A 34 -1.13 5.33 -6.95
CA ALA A 34 -0.44 4.93 -5.74
C ALA A 34 0.19 6.16 -5.09
N HIS A 35 0.41 6.09 -3.77
CA HIS A 35 1.02 7.15 -2.95
C HIS A 35 2.37 7.65 -3.49
N PHE A 36 2.99 6.90 -4.40
CA PHE A 36 4.34 7.13 -4.86
C PHE A 36 4.46 8.03 -6.11
N GLN A 37 3.47 8.04 -7.02
CA GLN A 37 3.54 8.85 -8.25
C GLN A 37 2.15 9.26 -8.73
N PHE A 38 1.89 10.56 -8.83
CA PHE A 38 0.67 11.08 -9.44
C PHE A 38 0.88 12.45 -10.08
N VAL A 39 -0.05 12.83 -10.95
CA VAL A 39 -0.14 14.15 -11.57
C VAL A 39 -1.43 14.83 -11.14
N ALA A 40 -1.33 16.10 -10.76
CA ALA A 40 -2.45 16.96 -10.45
C ALA A 40 -2.15 18.42 -10.85
N PRO A 41 -3.17 19.25 -11.14
CA PRO A 41 -2.96 20.65 -11.47
C PRO A 41 -2.31 21.41 -10.30
N LYS A 42 -1.27 22.21 -10.60
CA LYS A 42 -0.51 22.97 -9.59
C LYS A 42 -1.40 23.86 -8.72
N HIS A 43 -2.40 24.52 -9.33
CA HIS A 43 -3.30 25.42 -8.60
C HIS A 43 -4.23 24.66 -7.62
N VAL A 44 -4.55 23.40 -7.90
CA VAL A 44 -5.33 22.53 -6.99
C VAL A 44 -4.47 22.13 -5.81
N LEU A 45 -3.23 21.68 -6.05
CA LEU A 45 -2.31 21.29 -4.99
C LEU A 45 -2.01 22.44 -4.03
N LYS A 46 -1.84 23.66 -4.55
CA LYS A 46 -1.64 24.86 -3.73
C LYS A 46 -2.81 25.19 -2.78
N LYS A 47 -4.04 24.74 -3.08
CA LYS A 47 -5.19 24.93 -2.18
C LYS A 47 -5.22 23.92 -1.03
N VAL A 48 -4.56 22.78 -1.21
CA VAL A 48 -4.55 21.68 -0.23
C VAL A 48 -3.29 21.70 0.63
N LEU A 49 -2.18 22.18 0.07
CA LEU A 49 -0.89 22.28 0.72
C LEU A 49 -0.71 23.66 1.40
N PRO A 50 -0.01 23.75 2.54
CA PRO A 50 0.63 22.64 3.27
C PRO A 50 -0.38 21.80 4.06
N LEU A 51 -0.13 20.49 4.16
CA LEU A 51 -0.91 19.62 5.04
C LEU A 51 -0.44 19.79 6.49
N PRO A 52 -1.35 19.76 7.48
CA PRO A 52 -1.00 19.84 8.89
C PRO A 52 -0.40 18.52 9.40
N MET A 53 0.73 18.09 8.82
CA MET A 53 1.33 16.80 9.10
C MET A 53 2.00 16.80 10.47
N LYS A 54 1.52 15.94 11.38
CA LYS A 54 2.17 15.70 12.68
C LYS A 54 3.14 14.51 12.66
N ARG A 55 3.01 13.63 11.66
CA ARG A 55 3.84 12.42 11.48
C ARG A 55 4.11 12.19 9.99
N ALA A 56 5.30 11.67 9.68
CA ALA A 56 5.59 11.18 8.34
C ALA A 56 4.57 10.09 7.95
N MET A 57 4.04 10.14 6.72
CA MET A 57 3.05 9.20 6.17
C MET A 57 1.66 9.18 6.85
N GLY A 58 1.36 10.10 7.77
CA GLY A 58 0.11 10.05 8.56
C GLY A 58 -1.12 10.61 7.85
N ASP A 59 -0.94 11.66 7.05
CA ASP A 59 -2.05 12.50 6.57
C ASP A 59 -2.20 12.48 5.04
N GLU A 60 -1.59 11.52 4.35
CA GLU A 60 -1.69 11.38 2.88
C GLU A 60 -3.16 11.12 2.45
N ARG A 61 -3.94 10.42 3.28
CA ARG A 61 -5.39 10.24 3.08
C ARG A 61 -6.16 11.57 3.06
N LEU A 62 -5.67 12.59 3.75
CA LEU A 62 -6.32 13.91 3.80
C LEU A 62 -6.15 14.66 2.48
N LEU A 63 -4.95 14.56 1.87
CA LEU A 63 -4.69 15.07 0.53
C LEU A 63 -5.67 14.46 -0.48
N ASP A 64 -5.81 13.14 -0.43
CA ASP A 64 -6.65 12.37 -1.34
C ASP A 64 -8.11 12.78 -1.24
N ARG A 65 -8.60 12.88 -0.01
CA ARG A 65 -9.98 13.29 0.26
C ARG A 65 -10.24 14.69 -0.27
N ARG A 66 -9.37 15.66 0.03
CA ARG A 66 -9.54 17.05 -0.41
C ARG A 66 -9.49 17.21 -1.92
N ILE A 67 -8.61 16.47 -2.60
CA ILE A 67 -8.55 16.49 -4.07
C ILE A 67 -9.87 15.97 -4.66
N ASN A 68 -10.40 14.87 -4.12
CA ASN A 68 -11.67 14.29 -4.56
C ASN A 68 -12.87 15.22 -4.25
N GLU A 69 -12.92 15.84 -3.07
CA GLU A 69 -13.98 16.79 -2.67
C GLU A 69 -14.05 18.01 -3.59
N MET A 70 -12.91 18.45 -4.13
CA MET A 70 -12.86 19.52 -5.13
C MET A 70 -13.23 19.07 -6.55
N GLY A 71 -13.58 17.79 -6.75
CA GLY A 71 -13.95 17.22 -8.05
C GLY A 71 -12.76 16.90 -8.96
N TYR A 72 -11.54 16.86 -8.43
CA TYR A 72 -10.34 16.53 -9.20
C TYR A 72 -9.92 15.08 -8.98
N LEU A 73 -9.18 14.53 -9.95
CA LEU A 73 -8.59 13.21 -9.89
C LEU A 73 -7.07 13.31 -9.79
N ARG A 74 -6.47 12.37 -9.06
CA ARG A 74 -5.03 12.10 -9.15
C ARG A 74 -4.81 11.07 -10.24
N LEU A 75 -4.05 11.45 -11.26
CA LEU A 75 -3.82 10.61 -12.42
C LEU A 75 -2.45 9.95 -12.30
N CYS A 76 -2.38 8.65 -12.54
CA CYS A 76 -1.12 7.93 -12.64
C CYS A 76 -0.70 7.83 -14.10
N LEU A 77 0.54 8.23 -14.40
CA LEU A 77 1.09 8.07 -15.74
C LEU A 77 1.37 6.59 -16.02
N THR A 78 1.16 6.16 -17.26
CA THR A 78 1.50 4.80 -17.72
C THR A 78 3.01 4.51 -17.66
N ARG A 79 3.84 5.56 -17.66
CA ARG A 79 5.30 5.45 -17.51
C ARG A 79 5.70 5.81 -16.07
N LYS A 80 6.63 5.04 -15.52
CA LYS A 80 7.27 5.31 -14.24
C LYS A 80 8.32 6.41 -14.44
N PHE A 81 8.18 7.51 -13.72
CA PHE A 81 9.12 8.64 -13.72
C PHE A 81 9.88 8.76 -12.41
N VAL A 82 9.35 8.19 -11.33
CA VAL A 82 10.01 8.16 -10.02
C VAL A 82 10.25 6.72 -9.58
N GLN A 83 11.34 6.50 -8.84
CA GLN A 83 11.65 5.22 -8.22
C GLN A 83 11.80 5.40 -6.72
N HIS A 84 11.19 4.51 -5.94
CA HIS A 84 11.27 4.56 -4.49
C HIS A 84 12.70 4.23 -4.09
N MET A 85 13.45 5.25 -3.67
CA MET A 85 14.78 5.11 -3.12
C MET A 85 14.62 4.73 -1.64
N GLY A 86 14.41 3.44 -1.40
CA GLY A 86 14.63 2.88 -0.07
C GLY A 86 16.13 2.76 0.20
N ASN A 87 16.48 2.40 1.43
CA ASN A 87 17.86 2.01 1.73
C ASN A 87 18.19 0.75 0.95
N VAL A 88 19.18 0.84 0.06
CA VAL A 88 19.80 -0.34 -0.56
C VAL A 88 21.02 -0.65 0.31
N PRO A 89 21.07 -1.81 0.99
CA PRO A 89 22.27 -2.19 1.70
C PRO A 89 23.43 -2.30 0.69
N PRO A 90 24.65 -1.93 1.07
CA PRO A 90 25.86 -2.20 0.30
C PRO A 90 25.86 -3.63 -0.27
N ILE A 91 26.29 -3.78 -1.54
CA ILE A 91 26.20 -5.05 -2.28
C ILE A 91 26.94 -6.19 -1.56
N ASP A 92 28.02 -5.86 -0.88
CA ASP A 92 28.83 -6.76 -0.05
C ASP A 92 28.07 -7.25 1.19
N LEU A 93 27.23 -6.42 1.80
CA LEU A 93 26.35 -6.86 2.90
C LEU A 93 25.23 -7.75 2.38
N TRP A 94 24.68 -7.46 1.21
CA TRP A 94 23.64 -8.28 0.57
C TRP A 94 24.18 -9.66 0.17
N GLU A 95 25.36 -9.73 -0.42
CA GLU A 95 26.04 -10.99 -0.79
C GLU A 95 26.42 -11.81 0.45
N ARG A 96 26.93 -11.16 1.52
CA ARG A 96 27.28 -11.84 2.78
C ARG A 96 26.09 -12.44 3.54
N HIS A 97 24.89 -11.87 3.37
CA HIS A 97 23.68 -12.30 4.07
C HIS A 97 22.63 -12.91 3.15
N LYS A 98 23.02 -13.25 1.91
CA LYS A 98 22.16 -13.91 0.92
C LYS A 98 21.83 -15.32 1.44
N GLY A 99 20.65 -15.47 2.05
CA GLY A 99 20.21 -16.71 2.70
C GLY A 99 20.34 -16.73 4.22
N THR A 100 20.81 -15.64 4.84
CA THR A 100 20.77 -15.50 6.31
C THR A 100 19.40 -14.95 6.70
N THR A 101 18.57 -15.82 7.27
CA THR A 101 17.34 -15.39 7.93
C THR A 101 17.75 -14.49 9.09
N LEU A 102 17.54 -13.17 8.95
CA LEU A 102 17.71 -12.24 10.06
C LEU A 102 16.69 -12.63 11.13
N SER A 103 17.16 -13.34 12.16
CA SER A 103 16.43 -13.49 13.42
C SER A 103 16.39 -12.13 14.08
N PHE A 104 15.33 -11.38 13.82
CA PHE A 104 15.00 -10.25 14.66
C PHE A 104 14.70 -10.82 16.05
N ASP A 105 15.38 -10.35 17.09
CA ASP A 105 14.97 -10.54 18.48
C ASP A 105 13.63 -9.83 18.67
N ALA A 106 12.56 -10.49 18.24
CA ALA A 106 11.19 -10.14 18.58
C ALA A 106 11.05 -10.49 20.06
N GLY A 107 11.41 -9.55 20.92
CA GLY A 107 11.66 -9.78 22.35
C GLY A 107 10.68 -10.75 23.00
N ASP A 108 11.22 -11.82 23.59
CA ASP A 108 10.60 -12.78 24.53
C ASP A 108 9.09 -13.04 24.43
N VAL A 109 8.51 -13.01 23.23
CA VAL A 109 7.17 -13.55 23.04
C VAL A 109 7.34 -15.05 22.89
N SER A 110 7.07 -15.75 23.98
CA SER A 110 7.34 -17.17 24.13
C SER A 110 6.95 -18.00 22.89
N ASP A 111 7.91 -18.74 22.34
CA ASP A 111 7.84 -19.47 21.07
C ASP A 111 6.65 -20.45 20.98
N TRP A 112 6.15 -20.90 22.14
CA TRP A 112 4.95 -21.74 22.23
C TRP A 112 3.65 -21.00 21.89
N LEU A 113 3.56 -19.70 22.17
CA LEU A 113 2.40 -18.87 21.81
C LEU A 113 2.29 -18.74 20.29
N TYR A 114 3.41 -18.51 19.60
CA TYR A 114 3.44 -18.47 18.14
C TYR A 114 2.99 -19.80 17.54
N ARG A 115 3.51 -20.93 18.04
CA ARG A 115 3.10 -22.27 17.59
C ARG A 115 1.62 -22.56 17.83
N LEU A 116 1.07 -22.12 18.96
CA LEU A 116 -0.36 -22.29 19.27
C LEU A 116 -1.24 -21.44 18.35
N ILE A 117 -0.84 -20.18 18.09
CA ILE A 117 -1.55 -19.25 17.22
C ILE A 117 -1.49 -19.70 15.75
N GLU A 118 -0.38 -20.30 15.32
CA GLU A 118 -0.21 -20.81 13.95
C GLU A 118 -0.99 -22.10 13.68
N PHE A 119 -1.42 -22.81 14.72
CA PHE A 119 -2.20 -24.03 14.56
C PHE A 119 -3.48 -23.74 13.76
N PRO A 120 -3.81 -24.53 12.72
CA PRO A 120 -4.86 -24.19 11.76
C PRO A 120 -6.25 -24.04 12.40
N VAL A 121 -6.50 -24.69 13.54
CA VAL A 121 -7.75 -24.59 14.30
C VAL A 121 -7.87 -23.27 15.06
N VAL A 122 -6.76 -22.66 15.49
CA VAL A 122 -6.73 -21.37 16.20
C VAL A 122 -6.61 -20.21 15.22
N LYS A 123 -5.76 -20.36 14.20
CA LYS A 123 -5.55 -19.35 13.15
C LYS A 123 -6.83 -19.03 12.39
N LYS A 124 -7.63 -20.04 12.02
CA LYS A 124 -8.87 -19.85 11.25
C LYS A 124 -9.90 -18.94 11.93
N PRO A 125 -10.30 -19.17 13.20
CA PRO A 125 -11.23 -18.30 13.91
C PRO A 125 -10.63 -16.93 14.21
N LEU A 126 -9.34 -16.84 14.57
CA LEU A 126 -8.67 -15.55 14.78
C LEU A 126 -8.66 -14.71 13.49
N MET A 127 -8.34 -15.32 12.35
CA MET A 127 -8.40 -14.66 11.05
C MET A 127 -9.84 -14.34 10.63
N PHE A 128 -10.82 -15.16 11.03
CA PHE A 128 -12.24 -14.84 10.80
C PHE A 128 -12.65 -13.59 11.58
N LEU A 129 -12.31 -13.52 12.88
CA LEU A 129 -12.56 -12.37 13.72
C LEU A 129 -11.84 -11.11 13.19
N TYR A 130 -10.55 -11.23 12.84
CA TYR A 130 -9.80 -10.15 12.20
C TYR A 130 -10.50 -9.65 10.94
N ARG A 131 -10.95 -10.55 10.05
CA ARG A 131 -11.71 -10.19 8.85
C ARG A 131 -13.06 -9.54 9.15
N GLN A 132 -13.72 -9.90 10.26
CA GLN A 132 -14.99 -9.28 10.66
C GLN A 132 -14.76 -7.88 11.23
N ILE A 133 -13.78 -7.71 12.13
CA ILE A 133 -13.39 -6.42 12.66
C ILE A 133 -12.92 -5.49 11.54
N PHE A 134 -12.09 -5.99 10.63
CA PHE A 134 -11.62 -5.24 9.47
C PHE A 134 -12.79 -4.83 8.58
N ARG A 135 -13.75 -5.72 8.31
CA ARG A 135 -14.96 -5.38 7.55
C ARG A 135 -15.79 -4.31 8.26
N LEU A 136 -16.03 -4.44 9.57
CA LEU A 136 -16.77 -3.44 10.32
C LEU A 136 -16.09 -2.07 10.27
N TYR A 137 -14.78 -2.00 10.47
CA TYR A 137 -14.08 -0.72 10.56
C TYR A 137 -13.78 -0.07 9.20
N TYR A 138 -13.54 -0.88 8.16
CA TYR A 138 -13.12 -0.38 6.84
C TYR A 138 -14.18 -0.49 5.74
N GLN A 139 -15.22 -1.33 5.88
CA GLN A 139 -16.39 -1.26 4.99
C GLN A 139 -17.41 -0.21 5.43
N GLN A 140 -17.34 0.29 6.67
CA GLN A 140 -18.23 1.34 7.16
C GLN A 140 -17.63 2.75 6.95
N LYS A 141 -17.60 3.17 5.69
CA LYS A 141 -17.81 4.54 5.20
C LYS A 141 -17.57 4.56 3.69
N ARG A 142 -18.63 4.22 2.97
CA ARG A 142 -18.86 4.72 1.62
C ARG A 142 -19.85 5.86 1.72
#